data_AF-A0A1C5P0N2-F1
#
_entry.id   AF-A0A1C5P0N2-F1
#
_cell.length_a   1.000
_cell.length_b   1.000
_cell.length_c   1.000
_cell.angle_alpha   90.00
_cell.angle_beta   90.00
_cell.angle_gamma   90.00
#
_symmetry.space_group_name_H-M   'P 1'
#
loop_
_entity.id
_entity.type
_entity.pdbx_description
1 polymer ?
#
loop_
_entity_poly.entity_id
_entity_poly.type
_entity_poly.pdbx_seq_one_letter_code
_entity_poly.pdbx_strand_id
1 'polypeptide(L)'
;MTFEAFQSYIKENVLKEWREDADIEMAVVRKNNGIELCGLYIRREEEQISPTIYLDEYYSYYLKGEALEEIITRIREEYEWKISRVADYHFNLEKFEYVRDRIVYRLVNYEKNKEILEDCPHLRLYDLALTFRWVAHSDDIGISTALVTNQELQVWGISMNELLLAARENTPRLFPVHMIDMDEMIAQAGIPISLDESAIPMYIMTNEQEVNGASVLLYDNVLESFALEKKTDFYILPSSIHEVILVPSNKIDDPSALFTMVSDANNTVVALGDILSDSVYYYNRRKNQIVPVGKERKIV
;
A
#
# COMPACT_ATOMS: atom_id res chain seq x y z
N MET A 1 10.68 23.53 -17.58
CA MET A 1 11.39 24.15 -16.44
C MET A 1 11.91 23.04 -15.53
N THR A 2 12.88 23.31 -14.63
CA THR A 2 13.31 22.33 -13.61
C THR A 2 12.22 22.17 -12.54
N PHE A 3 12.32 21.14 -11.69
CA PHE A 3 11.33 20.93 -10.64
C PHE A 3 11.34 22.05 -9.59
N GLU A 4 12.49 22.61 -9.27
CA GLU A 4 12.63 23.74 -8.33
C GLU A 4 12.01 25.03 -8.90
N ALA A 5 12.18 25.24 -10.22
CA ALA A 5 11.53 26.35 -10.91
C ALA A 5 10.01 26.16 -10.97
N PHE A 6 9.53 24.93 -11.14
CA PHE A 6 8.12 24.59 -11.07
C PHE A 6 7.54 24.82 -9.68
N GLN A 7 8.20 24.34 -8.61
CA GLN A 7 7.80 24.60 -7.23
C GLN A 7 7.70 26.11 -6.94
N SER A 8 8.70 26.89 -7.36
CA SER A 8 8.69 28.35 -7.20
C SER A 8 7.52 28.99 -7.94
N TYR A 9 7.26 28.57 -9.18
CA TYR A 9 6.12 29.06 -9.96
C TYR A 9 4.78 28.72 -9.28
N ILE A 10 4.58 27.48 -8.82
CA ILE A 10 3.37 27.09 -8.11
C ILE A 10 3.20 27.92 -6.83
N LYS A 11 4.27 28.09 -6.05
CA LYS A 11 4.25 28.90 -4.82
C LYS A 11 3.81 30.36 -5.08
N GLU A 12 4.27 30.95 -6.18
CA GLU A 12 3.93 32.34 -6.52
C GLU A 12 2.51 32.52 -7.08
N ASN A 13 1.91 31.47 -7.63
CA ASN A 13 0.69 31.61 -8.44
C ASN A 13 -0.53 30.85 -7.90
N VAL A 14 -0.35 29.79 -7.10
CA VAL A 14 -1.47 28.93 -6.69
C VAL A 14 -2.53 29.68 -5.87
N LEU A 15 -2.17 30.71 -5.11
CA LEU A 15 -3.11 31.47 -4.27
C LEU A 15 -3.77 32.67 -4.96
N LYS A 16 -3.19 33.19 -6.04
CA LYS A 16 -3.68 34.40 -6.72
C LYS A 16 -5.13 34.25 -7.14
N GLU A 17 -5.96 35.26 -6.86
CA GLU A 17 -7.39 35.27 -7.22
C GLU A 17 -8.23 34.15 -6.56
N TRP A 18 -7.71 33.44 -5.54
CA TRP A 18 -8.43 32.34 -4.88
C TRP A 18 -8.33 32.37 -3.35
N ARG A 19 -7.12 32.31 -2.79
CA ARG A 19 -6.86 32.25 -1.33
C ARG A 19 -5.65 33.09 -0.95
N GLU A 20 -5.71 34.38 -1.28
CA GLU A 20 -4.61 35.34 -1.05
C GLU A 20 -4.34 35.62 0.44
N ASP A 21 -5.24 35.18 1.31
CA ASP A 21 -5.17 35.23 2.77
C ASP A 21 -4.48 34.00 3.41
N ALA A 22 -4.08 33.01 2.61
CA ALA A 22 -3.42 31.80 3.07
C ALA A 22 -1.90 31.85 2.92
N ASP A 23 -1.20 31.06 3.74
CA ASP A 23 0.22 30.80 3.65
C ASP A 23 0.51 29.47 2.94
N ILE A 24 1.66 29.43 2.25
CA ILE A 24 2.16 28.21 1.61
C ILE A 24 3.38 27.68 2.34
N GLU A 25 3.30 26.40 2.72
CA GLU A 25 4.44 25.61 3.18
C GLU A 25 4.71 24.48 2.17
N MET A 26 5.98 24.21 1.89
CA MET A 26 6.40 23.05 1.12
C MET A 26 7.39 22.24 1.95
N ALA A 27 7.15 20.93 2.04
CA ALA A 27 8.03 20.03 2.79
C ALA A 27 8.19 18.71 2.04
N VAL A 28 9.34 18.05 2.26
CA VAL A 28 9.57 16.69 1.78
C VAL A 28 8.74 15.73 2.61
N VAL A 29 7.92 14.91 1.95
CA VAL A 29 7.09 13.88 2.56
C VAL A 29 7.61 12.53 2.10
N ARG A 30 7.99 11.70 3.07
CA ARG A 30 8.43 10.33 2.82
C ARG A 30 7.24 9.39 2.72
N LYS A 31 7.21 8.61 1.65
CA LYS A 31 6.26 7.55 1.34
C LYS A 31 6.92 6.19 1.54
N ASN A 32 6.14 5.14 1.27
CA ASN A 32 6.64 3.77 1.32
C ASN A 32 7.89 3.59 0.46
N ASN A 33 8.79 2.74 0.92
CA ASN A 33 10.07 2.42 0.28
C ASN A 33 11.03 3.61 0.13
N GLY A 34 10.90 4.62 0.99
CA GLY A 34 11.80 5.79 0.99
C GLY A 34 11.57 6.75 -0.16
N ILE A 35 10.42 6.67 -0.85
CA ILE A 35 10.07 7.66 -1.88
C ILE A 35 9.86 9.02 -1.22
N GLU A 36 10.57 10.02 -1.68
CA GLU A 36 10.43 11.40 -1.22
C GLU A 36 9.63 12.20 -2.25
N LEU A 37 8.54 12.83 -1.79
CA LEU A 37 7.68 13.70 -2.60
C LEU A 37 7.66 15.11 -2.00
N CYS A 38 7.52 16.13 -2.84
CA CYS A 38 7.27 17.49 -2.39
C CYS A 38 5.78 17.68 -2.06
N GLY A 39 5.47 17.76 -0.77
CA GLY A 39 4.15 18.12 -0.29
C GLY A 39 3.97 19.63 -0.23
N LEU A 40 2.93 20.13 -0.90
CA LEU A 40 2.39 21.47 -0.80
C LEU A 40 1.29 21.50 0.27
N TYR A 41 1.38 22.47 1.19
CA TYR A 41 0.40 22.76 2.23
C TYR A 41 -0.06 24.20 2.07
N ILE A 42 -1.38 24.42 2.14
CA ILE A 42 -2.01 25.73 2.06
C ILE A 42 -2.79 25.92 3.36
N ARG A 43 -2.34 26.86 4.20
CA ARG A 43 -2.87 27.05 5.56
C ARG A 43 -3.41 28.46 5.74
N ARG A 44 -4.59 28.58 6.33
CA ARG A 44 -5.10 29.83 6.89
C ARG A 44 -4.91 29.83 8.41
N GLU A 45 -4.80 31.00 9.03
CA GLU A 45 -4.63 31.11 10.49
C GLU A 45 -5.73 30.39 11.29
N GLU A 46 -6.95 30.31 10.74
CA GLU A 46 -8.10 29.68 11.40
C GLU A 46 -8.22 28.15 11.14
N GLU A 47 -7.46 27.59 10.19
CA GLU A 47 -7.57 26.20 9.77
C GLU A 47 -6.51 25.33 10.48
N GLN A 48 -6.94 24.43 11.36
CA GLN A 48 -6.03 23.51 12.06
C GLN A 48 -5.51 22.36 11.20
N ILE A 49 -6.12 22.11 10.03
CA ILE A 49 -5.82 20.98 9.16
C ILE A 49 -5.65 21.48 7.73
N SER A 50 -4.54 21.09 7.09
CA SER A 50 -4.32 21.31 5.65
C SER A 50 -4.06 19.96 4.98
N PRO A 51 -4.76 19.62 3.89
CA PRO A 51 -4.41 18.47 3.09
C PRO A 51 -3.00 18.62 2.49
N THR A 52 -2.33 17.50 2.26
CA THR A 52 -1.09 17.45 1.50
C THR A 52 -1.39 17.25 0.02
N ILE A 53 -0.80 18.08 -0.83
CA ILE A 53 -0.84 17.96 -2.30
C ILE A 53 0.56 17.65 -2.80
N TYR A 54 0.75 16.58 -3.56
CA TYR A 54 2.08 16.15 -4.02
C TYR A 54 2.43 16.76 -5.37
N LEU A 55 3.39 17.68 -5.39
CA LEU A 55 3.74 18.44 -6.60
C LEU A 55 4.43 17.60 -7.67
N ASP A 56 5.05 16.48 -7.31
CA ASP A 56 5.74 15.58 -8.24
C ASP A 56 4.79 15.05 -9.33
N GLU A 57 3.53 14.75 -8.95
CA GLU A 57 2.50 14.29 -9.89
C GLU A 57 2.16 15.39 -10.90
N TYR A 58 1.92 16.61 -10.42
CA TYR A 58 1.63 17.77 -11.25
C TYR A 58 2.79 18.18 -12.14
N TYR A 59 4.02 18.01 -11.65
CA TYR A 59 5.21 18.21 -12.46
C TYR A 59 5.29 17.18 -13.59
N SER A 60 4.85 15.94 -13.36
CA SER A 60 4.74 14.94 -14.43
C SER A 60 3.74 15.36 -15.52
N TYR A 61 2.63 16.01 -15.15
CA TYR A 61 1.65 16.56 -16.09
C TYR A 61 2.23 17.71 -16.90
N TYR A 62 2.96 18.62 -16.25
CA TYR A 62 3.70 19.67 -16.93
C TYR A 62 4.71 19.11 -17.95
N LEU A 63 5.47 18.06 -17.59
CA LEU A 63 6.42 17.42 -18.50
C LEU A 63 5.74 16.74 -19.70
N LYS A 64 4.45 16.36 -19.56
CA LYS A 64 3.61 15.84 -20.66
C LYS A 64 2.98 16.93 -21.51
N GLY A 65 3.22 18.21 -21.20
CA GLY A 65 2.79 19.36 -22.00
C GLY A 65 1.53 20.06 -21.51
N GLU A 66 1.03 19.73 -20.31
CA GLU A 66 -0.11 20.45 -19.71
C GLU A 66 0.27 21.89 -19.34
N ALA A 67 -0.67 22.83 -19.53
CA ALA A 67 -0.44 24.24 -19.25
C ALA A 67 -0.38 24.51 -17.74
N LEU A 68 0.43 25.48 -17.33
CA LEU A 68 0.64 25.79 -15.91
C LEU A 68 -0.65 26.28 -15.23
N GLU A 69 -1.48 27.01 -15.96
CA GLU A 69 -2.77 27.52 -15.50
C GLU A 69 -3.78 26.38 -15.25
N GLU A 70 -3.75 25.33 -16.07
CA GLU A 70 -4.57 24.12 -15.89
C GLU A 70 -4.10 23.34 -14.66
N ILE A 71 -2.78 23.19 -14.50
CA ILE A 71 -2.18 22.56 -13.32
C ILE A 71 -2.56 23.29 -12.03
N ILE A 72 -2.48 24.63 -12.02
CA ILE A 72 -2.92 25.43 -10.87
C ILE A 72 -4.39 25.15 -10.55
N THR A 73 -5.24 25.11 -11.58
CA THR A 73 -6.67 24.86 -11.42
C THR A 73 -6.90 23.48 -10.76
N ARG A 74 -6.24 22.43 -11.24
CA ARG A 74 -6.33 21.09 -10.65
C ARG A 74 -5.86 21.04 -9.19
N ILE A 75 -4.75 21.69 -8.87
CA ILE A 75 -4.25 21.77 -7.49
C ILE A 75 -5.31 22.39 -6.58
N ARG A 76 -5.97 23.46 -7.04
CA ARG A 76 -7.05 24.13 -6.29
C ARG A 76 -8.27 23.22 -6.12
N GLU A 77 -8.69 22.54 -7.19
CA GLU A 77 -9.81 21.60 -7.16
C GLU A 77 -9.53 20.43 -6.22
N GLU A 78 -8.32 19.86 -6.25
CA GLU A 78 -7.91 18.79 -5.33
C GLU A 78 -7.90 19.28 -3.88
N TYR A 79 -7.40 20.51 -3.64
CA TYR A 79 -7.44 21.10 -2.31
C TYR A 79 -8.88 21.23 -1.78
N GLU A 80 -9.79 21.85 -2.54
CA GLU A 80 -11.19 22.05 -2.13
C GLU A 80 -11.91 20.71 -1.93
N TRP A 81 -11.64 19.74 -2.79
CA TRP A 81 -12.17 18.40 -2.65
C TRP A 81 -11.66 17.72 -1.38
N LYS A 82 -10.36 17.83 -1.05
CA LYS A 82 -9.81 17.23 0.17
C LYS A 82 -10.32 17.94 1.44
N ILE A 83 -10.32 19.27 1.47
CA ILE A 83 -10.69 20.03 2.68
C ILE A 83 -12.19 19.90 3.01
N SER A 84 -13.07 19.86 2.00
CA SER A 84 -14.51 19.64 2.21
C SER A 84 -14.80 18.30 2.87
N ARG A 85 -13.96 17.28 2.62
CA ARG A 85 -14.06 15.97 3.26
C ARG A 85 -13.44 15.94 4.66
N VAL A 86 -12.52 16.85 4.99
CA VAL A 86 -11.94 16.95 6.35
C VAL A 86 -12.96 17.49 7.35
N ALA A 87 -13.85 18.40 6.93
CA ALA A 87 -14.85 19.02 7.80
C ALA A 87 -15.85 18.02 8.43
N ASP A 88 -16.05 16.87 7.80
CA ASP A 88 -16.90 15.78 8.31
C ASP A 88 -16.23 15.01 9.48
N TYR A 89 -14.94 15.23 9.72
CA TYR A 89 -14.12 14.44 10.64
C TYR A 89 -13.74 15.22 11.90
N HIS A 90 -14.71 15.49 12.76
CA HIS A 90 -14.42 15.74 14.18
C HIS A 90 -14.06 14.42 14.88
N PHE A 91 -12.95 13.78 14.48
CA PHE A 91 -12.44 12.63 15.21
C PHE A 91 -11.66 13.12 16.43
N ASN A 92 -12.10 12.71 17.62
CA ASN A 92 -11.26 12.81 18.79
C ASN A 92 -10.17 11.72 18.70
N LEU A 93 -9.05 12.06 18.06
CA LEU A 93 -7.88 11.18 17.90
C LEU A 93 -7.08 11.02 19.20
N GLU A 94 -7.45 11.74 20.28
CA GLU A 94 -6.73 11.69 21.56
C GLU A 94 -7.08 10.44 22.37
N LYS A 95 -8.17 9.73 22.04
CA LYS A 95 -8.56 8.49 22.74
C LYS A 95 -8.65 7.30 21.79
N PHE A 96 -7.97 6.23 22.17
CA PHE A 96 -7.95 4.97 21.43
C PHE A 96 -9.35 4.41 21.14
N GLU A 97 -10.28 4.52 22.09
CA GLU A 97 -11.64 3.98 21.97
C GLU A 97 -12.38 4.48 20.73
N TYR A 98 -12.09 5.71 20.26
CA TYR A 98 -12.74 6.29 19.08
C TYR A 98 -12.12 5.83 17.75
N VAL A 99 -10.89 5.33 17.77
CA VAL A 99 -10.16 4.87 16.57
C VAL A 99 -9.98 3.35 16.55
N ARG A 100 -10.22 2.66 17.66
CA ARG A 100 -9.95 1.23 17.85
C ARG A 100 -10.50 0.37 16.73
N ASP A 101 -11.75 0.58 16.31
CA ASP A 101 -12.43 -0.21 15.27
C ASP A 101 -12.01 0.15 13.83
N ARG A 102 -11.08 1.10 13.70
CA ARG A 102 -10.52 1.58 12.42
C ARG A 102 -9.02 1.29 12.31
N ILE A 103 -8.40 0.72 13.34
CA ILE A 103 -7.01 0.29 13.30
C ILE A 103 -6.90 -0.93 12.40
N VAL A 104 -6.02 -0.88 11.41
CA VAL A 104 -5.71 -1.97 10.48
C VAL A 104 -4.20 -2.14 10.38
N TYR A 105 -3.76 -3.23 9.77
CA TYR A 105 -2.35 -3.43 9.45
C TYR A 105 -2.08 -3.45 7.95
N ARG A 106 -0.81 -3.21 7.61
CA ARG A 106 -0.29 -3.33 6.25
C ARG A 106 1.10 -3.96 6.26
N LEU A 107 1.38 -4.79 5.26
CA LEU A 107 2.73 -5.26 4.95
C LEU A 107 3.51 -4.24 4.11
N VAL A 108 4.77 -4.00 4.49
CA VAL A 108 5.75 -3.20 3.75
C VAL A 108 7.11 -3.90 3.72
N ASN A 109 8.01 -3.48 2.83
CA ASN A 109 9.38 -3.98 2.84
C ASN A 109 10.13 -3.48 4.08
N TYR A 110 10.74 -4.36 4.87
CA TYR A 110 11.45 -3.97 6.09
C TYR A 110 12.66 -3.09 5.80
N GLU A 111 13.53 -3.53 4.87
CA GLU A 111 14.80 -2.86 4.58
C GLU A 111 14.59 -1.48 3.94
N LYS A 112 13.65 -1.37 2.99
CA LYS A 112 13.35 -0.10 2.30
C LYS A 112 12.61 0.91 3.19
N ASN A 113 12.07 0.51 4.34
CA ASN A 113 11.30 1.38 5.23
C ASN A 113 11.94 1.58 6.61
N LYS A 114 13.20 1.16 6.82
CA LYS A 114 13.89 1.22 8.12
C LYS A 114 13.73 2.55 8.86
N GLU A 115 13.88 3.66 8.17
CA GLU A 115 13.78 5.00 8.77
C GLU A 115 12.36 5.30 9.29
N ILE A 116 11.30 5.01 8.51
CA ILE A 116 9.91 5.17 8.97
C ILE A 116 9.59 4.20 10.11
N LEU A 117 10.18 3.00 10.09
CA LEU A 117 9.99 1.97 11.14
C LEU A 117 10.58 2.38 12.49
N GLU A 118 11.48 3.36 12.56
CA GLU A 118 11.98 3.91 13.84
C GLU A 118 10.88 4.68 14.59
N ASP A 119 9.93 5.28 13.85
CA ASP A 119 8.91 6.17 14.40
C ASP A 119 7.51 5.51 14.51
N CYS A 120 7.37 4.23 14.16
CA CYS A 120 6.10 3.52 14.28
C CYS A 120 6.22 2.11 14.89
N PRO A 121 5.17 1.63 15.58
CA PRO A 121 5.07 0.24 15.99
C PRO A 121 5.09 -0.69 14.78
N HIS A 122 5.90 -1.74 14.86
CA HIS A 122 5.99 -2.73 13.80
C HIS A 122 6.38 -4.12 14.30
N LEU A 123 6.04 -5.14 13.51
CA LEU A 123 6.50 -6.51 13.69
C LEU A 123 7.24 -6.96 12.44
N ARG A 124 8.45 -7.50 12.62
CA ARG A 124 9.25 -8.01 11.51
C ARG A 124 8.82 -9.43 11.14
N LEU A 125 8.58 -9.67 9.86
CA LEU A 125 8.34 -10.99 9.27
C LEU A 125 9.31 -11.17 8.10
N TYR A 126 10.42 -11.88 8.34
CA TYR A 126 11.51 -12.03 7.35
C TYR A 126 12.05 -10.67 6.86
N ASP A 127 11.92 -10.40 5.56
CA ASP A 127 12.24 -9.14 4.88
C ASP A 127 11.03 -8.19 4.78
N LEU A 128 9.89 -8.53 5.36
CA LEU A 128 8.71 -7.68 5.50
C LEU A 128 8.59 -7.10 6.91
N ALA A 129 7.86 -6.00 7.00
CA ALA A 129 7.39 -5.43 8.25
C ALA A 129 5.86 -5.29 8.19
N LEU A 130 5.20 -5.69 9.26
CA LEU A 130 3.83 -5.32 9.54
C LEU A 130 3.82 -3.97 10.24
N THR A 131 3.09 -3.01 9.69
CA THR A 131 2.87 -1.66 10.23
C THR A 131 1.39 -1.43 10.48
N PHE A 132 1.06 -0.45 11.31
CA PHE A 132 -0.32 -0.15 11.70
C PHE A 132 -0.79 1.16 11.12
N ARG A 133 -2.06 1.21 10.74
CA ARG A 133 -2.70 2.39 10.20
C ARG A 133 -4.09 2.54 10.81
N TRP A 134 -4.61 3.75 10.87
CA TRP A 134 -6.04 3.95 11.10
C TRP A 134 -6.72 4.41 9.82
N VAL A 135 -7.94 3.91 9.59
CA VAL A 135 -8.74 4.25 8.41
C VAL A 135 -9.57 5.49 8.71
N ALA A 136 -9.22 6.60 8.05
CA ALA A 136 -10.01 7.83 8.09
C ALA A 136 -11.29 7.66 7.28
N HIS A 137 -11.14 7.12 6.07
CA HIS A 137 -12.23 6.92 5.13
C HIS A 137 -11.99 5.71 4.22
N SER A 138 -13.08 5.09 3.79
CA SER A 138 -13.10 4.04 2.76
C SER A 138 -14.41 4.15 1.98
N ASP A 139 -14.34 4.45 0.69
CA ASP A 139 -15.47 4.41 -0.25
C ASP A 139 -15.00 3.96 -1.64
N ASP A 140 -15.92 3.99 -2.61
CA ASP A 140 -15.67 3.67 -4.02
C ASP A 140 -14.60 4.58 -4.69
N ILE A 141 -14.24 5.71 -4.06
CA ILE A 141 -13.22 6.65 -4.55
C ILE A 141 -11.83 6.26 -4.01
N GLY A 142 -11.77 5.64 -2.83
CA GLY A 142 -10.55 5.03 -2.30
C GLY A 142 -10.48 4.99 -0.79
N ILE A 143 -9.31 4.57 -0.30
CA ILE A 143 -9.04 4.39 1.13
C ILE A 143 -8.06 5.46 1.61
N SER A 144 -8.49 6.28 2.57
CA SER A 144 -7.64 7.22 3.28
C SER A 144 -7.19 6.61 4.60
N THR A 145 -5.88 6.47 4.76
CA THR A 145 -5.26 5.92 5.98
C THR A 145 -4.11 6.79 6.44
N ALA A 146 -3.88 6.82 7.75
CA ALA A 146 -2.70 7.42 8.35
C ALA A 146 -1.91 6.37 9.14
N LEU A 147 -0.59 6.50 9.11
CA LEU A 147 0.33 5.64 9.86
C LEU A 147 0.13 5.87 11.35
N VAL A 148 -0.03 4.79 12.11
CA VAL A 148 0.04 4.86 13.57
C VAL A 148 1.50 5.00 13.98
N THR A 149 1.81 6.03 14.76
CA THR A 149 3.14 6.40 15.23
C THR A 149 3.39 5.93 16.66
N ASN A 150 4.66 5.89 17.07
CA ASN A 150 5.02 5.62 18.46
C ASN A 150 4.44 6.68 19.42
N GLN A 151 4.28 7.93 18.97
CA GLN A 151 3.65 8.99 19.74
C GLN A 151 2.16 8.72 19.98
N GLU A 152 1.42 8.29 18.96
CA GLU A 152 0.01 7.93 19.12
C GLU A 152 -0.19 6.78 20.11
N LEU A 153 0.67 5.76 20.09
CA LEU A 153 0.63 4.69 21.10
C LEU A 153 0.79 5.21 22.53
N GLN A 154 1.73 6.16 22.72
CA GLN A 154 1.96 6.79 24.02
C GLN A 154 0.76 7.62 24.48
N VAL A 155 0.17 8.42 23.58
CA VAL A 155 -1.02 9.23 23.86
C VAL A 155 -2.22 8.35 24.20
N TRP A 156 -2.43 7.29 23.44
CA TRP A 156 -3.51 6.32 23.65
C TRP A 156 -3.31 5.46 24.90
N GLY A 157 -2.09 5.35 25.41
CA GLY A 157 -1.76 4.55 26.59
C GLY A 157 -1.95 3.05 26.39
N ILE A 158 -1.83 2.55 25.16
CA ILE A 158 -2.02 1.14 24.82
C ILE A 158 -0.71 0.40 24.56
N SER A 159 -0.73 -0.91 24.73
CA SER A 159 0.36 -1.78 24.35
C SER A 159 0.35 -2.15 22.86
N MET A 160 1.52 -2.56 22.36
CA MET A 160 1.68 -3.17 21.03
C MET A 160 0.73 -4.36 20.83
N ASN A 161 0.48 -5.16 21.87
CA ASN A 161 -0.41 -6.31 21.78
C ASN A 161 -1.89 -5.88 21.60
N GLU A 162 -2.34 -4.84 22.30
CA GLU A 162 -3.70 -4.30 22.12
C GLU A 162 -3.90 -3.73 20.72
N LEU A 163 -2.90 -3.03 20.19
CA LEU A 163 -2.89 -2.53 18.82
C LEU A 163 -2.98 -3.68 17.80
N LEU A 164 -2.18 -4.73 18.00
CA LEU A 164 -2.19 -5.91 17.13
C LEU A 164 -3.53 -6.64 17.15
N LEU A 165 -4.13 -6.83 18.33
CA LEU A 165 -5.43 -7.49 18.46
C LEU A 165 -6.53 -6.70 17.75
N ALA A 166 -6.57 -5.38 17.93
CA ALA A 166 -7.51 -4.52 17.21
C ALA A 166 -7.31 -4.62 15.69
N ALA A 167 -6.07 -4.49 15.22
CA ALA A 167 -5.76 -4.58 13.80
C ALA A 167 -6.13 -5.95 13.19
N ARG A 168 -5.88 -7.05 13.92
CA ARG A 168 -6.20 -8.41 13.47
C ARG A 168 -7.70 -8.67 13.36
N GLU A 169 -8.50 -8.07 14.21
CA GLU A 169 -9.96 -8.15 14.11
C GLU A 169 -10.49 -7.28 12.95
N ASN A 170 -9.97 -6.06 12.82
CA ASN A 170 -10.51 -5.07 11.90
C ASN A 170 -10.07 -5.27 10.45
N THR A 171 -8.81 -5.62 10.20
CA THR A 171 -8.26 -5.68 8.82
C THR A 171 -9.07 -6.63 7.93
N PRO A 172 -9.32 -7.90 8.31
CA PRO A 172 -10.18 -8.78 7.50
C PRO A 172 -11.66 -8.38 7.47
N ARG A 173 -12.16 -7.72 8.51
CA ARG A 173 -13.55 -7.23 8.55
C ARG A 173 -13.77 -6.05 7.60
N LEU A 174 -12.81 -5.13 7.52
CA LEU A 174 -12.85 -3.93 6.68
C LEU A 174 -12.39 -4.22 5.25
N PHE A 175 -11.48 -5.17 5.08
CA PHE A 175 -10.89 -5.54 3.80
C PHE A 175 -10.94 -7.06 3.63
N PRO A 176 -12.13 -7.64 3.35
CA PRO A 176 -12.28 -9.07 3.15
C PRO A 176 -11.35 -9.59 2.04
N VAL A 177 -10.90 -10.83 2.17
CA VAL A 177 -10.01 -11.46 1.19
C VAL A 177 -10.74 -11.67 -0.15
N HIS A 178 -10.03 -11.39 -1.23
CA HIS A 178 -10.45 -11.67 -2.59
C HIS A 178 -9.39 -12.56 -3.27
N MET A 179 -9.84 -13.67 -3.85
CA MET A 179 -9.00 -14.64 -4.56
C MET A 179 -9.43 -14.68 -6.02
N ILE A 180 -8.46 -14.53 -6.92
CA ILE A 180 -8.71 -14.50 -8.37
C ILE A 180 -7.87 -15.61 -9.02
N ASP A 181 -8.51 -16.49 -9.77
CA ASP A 181 -7.82 -17.40 -10.69
C ASP A 181 -7.47 -16.63 -11.96
N MET A 182 -6.16 -16.55 -12.27
CA MET A 182 -5.68 -15.74 -13.39
C MET A 182 -6.14 -16.30 -14.74
N ASP A 183 -6.28 -17.62 -14.87
CA ASP A 183 -6.74 -18.25 -16.11
C ASP A 183 -8.22 -17.92 -16.36
N GLU A 184 -9.04 -17.95 -15.30
CA GLU A 184 -10.45 -17.55 -15.38
C GLU A 184 -10.59 -16.06 -15.71
N MET A 185 -9.79 -15.20 -15.08
CA MET A 185 -9.78 -13.76 -15.35
C MET A 185 -9.44 -13.45 -16.82
N ILE A 186 -8.41 -14.10 -17.37
CA ILE A 186 -8.01 -13.97 -18.77
C ILE A 186 -9.10 -14.46 -19.71
N ALA A 187 -9.71 -15.62 -19.41
CA ALA A 187 -10.79 -16.17 -20.21
C ALA A 187 -12.01 -15.24 -20.25
N GLN A 188 -12.37 -14.64 -19.11
CA GLN A 188 -13.46 -13.67 -19.02
C GLN A 188 -13.17 -12.35 -19.77
N ALA A 189 -11.90 -11.93 -19.82
CA ALA A 189 -11.47 -10.76 -20.60
C ALA A 189 -11.55 -10.98 -22.12
N GLY A 190 -11.88 -12.20 -22.58
CA GLY A 190 -12.03 -12.52 -24.00
C GLY A 190 -10.70 -12.49 -24.76
N ILE A 191 -9.57 -12.56 -24.05
CA ILE A 191 -8.25 -12.62 -24.67
C ILE A 191 -8.06 -14.06 -25.17
N PRO A 192 -7.93 -14.28 -26.49
CA PRO A 192 -7.74 -15.62 -27.04
C PRO A 192 -6.30 -16.06 -26.78
N ILE A 193 -6.02 -16.46 -25.54
CA ILE A 193 -4.78 -17.14 -25.20
C ILE A 193 -5.02 -18.61 -25.50
N SER A 194 -4.21 -19.18 -26.40
CA SER A 194 -4.00 -20.62 -26.41
C SER A 194 -3.26 -20.94 -25.13
N LEU A 195 -3.99 -21.17 -24.04
CA LEU A 195 -3.42 -21.65 -22.79
C LEU A 195 -2.77 -22.99 -23.13
N ASP A 196 -1.44 -22.97 -23.23
CA ASP A 196 -0.66 -24.19 -23.34
C ASP A 196 -0.97 -25.00 -22.07
N GLU A 197 -1.26 -26.29 -22.21
CA GLU A 197 -1.53 -27.16 -21.05
C GLU A 197 -0.32 -27.22 -20.07
N SER A 198 0.84 -26.70 -20.51
CA SER A 198 2.06 -26.51 -19.73
C SER A 198 2.10 -25.24 -18.86
N ALA A 199 1.13 -24.32 -19.00
CA ALA A 199 1.11 -23.07 -18.25
C ALA A 199 1.00 -23.34 -16.73
N ILE A 200 1.79 -22.60 -15.96
CA ILE A 200 1.78 -22.69 -14.50
C ILE A 200 0.54 -21.95 -14.00
N PRO A 201 -0.39 -22.62 -13.29
CA PRO A 201 -1.57 -21.95 -12.75
C PRO A 201 -1.15 -20.94 -11.68
N MET A 202 -1.69 -19.73 -11.76
CA MET A 202 -1.40 -18.62 -10.85
C MET A 202 -2.69 -18.06 -10.27
N TYR A 203 -2.63 -17.73 -8.99
CA TYR A 203 -3.75 -17.16 -8.25
C TYR A 203 -3.33 -15.84 -7.64
N ILE A 204 -4.14 -14.79 -7.84
CA ILE A 204 -3.92 -13.50 -7.17
C ILE A 204 -4.72 -13.52 -5.88
N MET A 205 -4.04 -13.24 -4.77
CA MET A 205 -4.67 -13.04 -3.47
C MET A 205 -4.52 -11.57 -3.07
N THR A 206 -5.65 -10.91 -2.89
CA THR A 206 -5.76 -9.49 -2.52
C THR A 206 -6.96 -9.30 -1.59
N ASN A 207 -7.41 -8.06 -1.36
CA ASN A 207 -8.66 -7.76 -0.67
C ASN A 207 -9.70 -7.18 -1.65
N GLU A 208 -10.97 -7.10 -1.24
CA GLU A 208 -12.07 -6.59 -2.08
C GLU A 208 -11.87 -5.15 -2.60
N GLN A 209 -10.95 -4.38 -2.01
CA GLN A 209 -10.63 -3.02 -2.43
C GLN A 209 -9.37 -2.95 -3.31
N GLU A 210 -8.67 -4.07 -3.50
CA GLU A 210 -7.41 -4.20 -4.25
C GLU A 210 -6.31 -3.23 -3.77
N VAL A 211 -6.37 -2.82 -2.50
CA VAL A 211 -5.47 -1.81 -1.92
C VAL A 211 -4.83 -2.33 -0.65
N ASN A 212 -3.49 -2.34 -0.61
CA ASN A 212 -2.70 -2.92 0.49
C ASN A 212 -3.04 -4.41 0.77
N GLY A 213 -3.56 -5.11 -0.23
CA GLY A 213 -4.12 -6.45 -0.12
C GLY A 213 -3.10 -7.55 0.13
N ALA A 214 -1.78 -7.33 -0.04
CA ALA A 214 -0.80 -8.34 0.34
C ALA A 214 -0.88 -8.75 1.83
N SER A 215 -1.46 -7.90 2.66
CA SER A 215 -1.71 -8.12 4.09
C SER A 215 -2.64 -9.30 4.39
N VAL A 216 -3.41 -9.78 3.40
CA VAL A 216 -4.21 -11.00 3.50
C VAL A 216 -3.40 -12.25 3.82
N LEU A 217 -2.08 -12.24 3.58
CA LEU A 217 -1.17 -13.30 4.03
C LEU A 217 -1.24 -13.58 5.55
N LEU A 218 -1.67 -12.59 6.32
CA LEU A 218 -1.73 -12.65 7.78
C LEU A 218 -3.13 -12.94 8.31
N TYR A 219 -4.11 -13.12 7.42
CA TYR A 219 -5.48 -13.41 7.80
C TYR A 219 -5.58 -14.85 8.29
N ASP A 220 -6.33 -15.04 9.36
CA ASP A 220 -6.54 -16.36 9.93
C ASP A 220 -7.21 -17.30 8.91
N ASN A 221 -6.68 -18.51 8.80
CA ASN A 221 -7.18 -19.61 7.96
C ASN A 221 -7.20 -19.37 6.44
N VAL A 222 -6.78 -18.21 5.92
CA VAL A 222 -6.82 -17.91 4.48
C VAL A 222 -5.87 -18.81 3.69
N LEU A 223 -4.59 -18.88 4.10
CA LEU A 223 -3.60 -19.74 3.45
C LEU A 223 -3.93 -21.23 3.60
N GLU A 224 -4.42 -21.62 4.78
CA GLU A 224 -4.84 -22.99 5.05
C GLU A 224 -6.01 -23.40 4.16
N SER A 225 -7.03 -22.53 4.02
CA SER A 225 -8.20 -22.79 3.17
C SER A 225 -7.80 -22.99 1.72
N PHE A 226 -6.93 -22.13 1.19
CA PHE A 226 -6.40 -22.28 -0.17
C PHE A 226 -5.61 -23.59 -0.33
N ALA A 227 -4.75 -23.94 0.63
CA ALA A 227 -4.00 -25.20 0.60
C ALA A 227 -4.90 -26.44 0.65
N LEU A 228 -6.00 -26.38 1.41
CA LEU A 228 -7.00 -27.44 1.51
C LEU A 228 -7.78 -27.61 0.21
N GLU A 229 -8.18 -26.50 -0.42
CA GLU A 229 -8.87 -26.47 -1.71
C GLU A 229 -8.00 -27.07 -2.82
N LYS A 230 -6.77 -26.56 -2.98
CA LYS A 230 -5.83 -27.01 -4.01
C LYS A 230 -5.13 -28.33 -3.67
N LYS A 231 -5.26 -28.80 -2.43
CA LYS A 231 -4.66 -30.03 -1.89
C LYS A 231 -3.14 -30.11 -2.05
N THR A 232 -2.45 -28.96 -2.07
CA THR A 232 -1.01 -28.85 -2.29
C THR A 232 -0.40 -27.75 -1.42
N ASP A 233 0.91 -27.84 -1.20
CA ASP A 233 1.72 -26.70 -0.77
C ASP A 233 1.84 -25.70 -1.94
N PHE A 234 2.31 -24.48 -1.67
CA PHE A 234 2.42 -23.46 -2.71
C PHE A 234 3.51 -22.42 -2.40
N TYR A 235 3.99 -21.77 -3.46
CA TYR A 235 4.87 -20.62 -3.39
C TYR A 235 4.06 -19.33 -3.32
N ILE A 236 4.62 -18.33 -2.65
CA ILE A 236 4.06 -16.98 -2.49
C ILE A 236 5.06 -15.99 -3.08
N LEU A 237 4.58 -15.17 -4.00
CA LEU A 237 5.34 -14.13 -4.69
C LEU A 237 4.80 -12.75 -4.25
N PRO A 238 5.43 -12.13 -3.23
CA PRO A 238 5.04 -10.85 -2.65
C PRO A 238 5.67 -9.64 -3.37
N SER A 239 5.49 -9.53 -4.70
CA SER A 239 6.09 -8.41 -5.46
C SER A 239 5.46 -7.06 -5.12
N SER A 240 4.16 -7.03 -4.83
CA SER A 240 3.36 -5.81 -4.60
C SER A 240 2.83 -5.74 -3.17
N ILE A 241 2.65 -4.54 -2.63
CA ILE A 241 1.91 -4.31 -1.38
C ILE A 241 0.40 -4.55 -1.56
N HIS A 242 -0.10 -4.50 -2.80
CA HIS A 242 -1.52 -4.53 -3.14
C HIS A 242 -2.04 -5.96 -3.31
N GLU A 243 -1.19 -6.90 -3.69
CA GLU A 243 -1.56 -8.30 -3.89
C GLU A 243 -0.34 -9.23 -3.78
N VAL A 244 -0.61 -10.52 -3.61
CA VAL A 244 0.41 -11.56 -3.73
C VAL A 244 -0.02 -12.61 -4.75
N ILE A 245 0.94 -13.18 -5.46
CA ILE A 245 0.70 -14.28 -6.39
C ILE A 245 1.00 -15.60 -5.70
N LEU A 246 0.07 -16.55 -5.79
CA LEU A 246 0.22 -17.91 -5.30
C LEU A 246 0.41 -18.89 -6.45
N VAL A 247 1.37 -19.78 -6.31
CA VAL A 247 1.73 -20.78 -7.32
C VAL A 247 1.74 -22.17 -6.69
N PRO A 248 0.85 -23.10 -7.08
CA PRO A 248 0.86 -24.48 -6.58
C PRO A 248 2.22 -25.15 -6.76
N SER A 249 2.78 -25.71 -5.68
CA SER A 249 4.15 -26.22 -5.70
C SER A 249 4.33 -27.47 -6.55
N ASN A 250 3.25 -28.25 -6.75
CA ASN A 250 3.24 -29.45 -7.58
C ASN A 250 3.32 -29.17 -9.09
N LYS A 251 3.36 -27.90 -9.48
CA LYS A 251 3.52 -27.44 -10.86
C LYS A 251 4.88 -26.79 -11.13
N ILE A 252 5.76 -26.77 -10.12
CA ILE A 252 7.07 -26.14 -10.18
C ILE A 252 8.16 -27.17 -9.88
N ASP A 253 8.96 -27.50 -10.88
CA ASP A 253 10.13 -28.37 -10.72
C ASP A 253 11.36 -27.61 -10.19
N ASP A 254 11.55 -26.37 -10.66
CA ASP A 254 12.65 -25.49 -10.25
C ASP A 254 12.13 -24.13 -9.76
N PRO A 255 12.20 -23.83 -8.45
CA PRO A 255 11.78 -22.56 -7.89
C PRO A 255 12.62 -21.36 -8.34
N SER A 256 13.79 -21.58 -8.97
CA SER A 256 14.64 -20.48 -9.45
C SER A 256 13.90 -19.55 -10.43
N ALA A 257 13.02 -20.11 -11.26
CA ALA A 257 12.19 -19.35 -12.20
C ALA A 257 11.25 -18.35 -11.50
N LEU A 258 10.78 -18.67 -10.29
CA LEU A 258 9.89 -17.79 -9.51
C LEU A 258 10.62 -16.52 -9.06
N PHE A 259 11.91 -16.61 -8.74
CA PHE A 259 12.71 -15.43 -8.41
C PHE A 259 12.86 -14.50 -9.62
N THR A 260 13.03 -15.06 -10.81
CA THR A 260 13.05 -14.29 -12.05
C THR A 260 11.72 -13.59 -12.26
N MET A 261 10.58 -14.28 -12.05
CA MET A 261 9.25 -13.67 -12.18
C MET A 261 9.05 -12.49 -11.21
N VAL A 262 9.43 -12.64 -9.94
CA VAL A 262 9.33 -11.54 -8.95
C VAL A 262 10.23 -10.38 -9.36
N SER A 263 11.48 -10.67 -9.74
CA SER A 263 12.43 -9.66 -10.19
C SER A 263 11.92 -8.89 -11.41
N ASP A 264 11.38 -9.60 -12.41
CA ASP A 264 10.86 -8.98 -13.62
C ASP A 264 9.66 -8.09 -13.30
N ALA A 265 8.71 -8.56 -12.48
CA ALA A 265 7.58 -7.77 -12.03
C ALA A 265 8.02 -6.47 -11.32
N ASN A 266 8.95 -6.57 -10.37
CA ASN A 266 9.45 -5.44 -9.60
C ASN A 266 10.19 -4.40 -10.46
N ASN A 267 10.83 -4.83 -11.55
CA ASN A 267 11.60 -3.94 -12.42
C ASN A 267 10.80 -3.35 -13.59
N THR A 268 9.62 -3.89 -13.90
CA THR A 268 8.88 -3.52 -15.12
C THR A 268 7.44 -3.08 -14.90
N VAL A 269 6.73 -3.67 -13.93
CA VAL A 269 5.28 -3.46 -13.74
C VAL A 269 4.97 -2.76 -12.43
N VAL A 270 5.67 -3.11 -11.34
CA VAL A 270 5.36 -2.59 -10.01
C VAL A 270 6.04 -1.22 -9.80
N ALA A 271 5.27 -0.23 -9.37
CA ALA A 271 5.83 1.07 -9.04
C ALA A 271 6.78 0.96 -7.84
N LEU A 272 7.85 1.76 -7.82
CA LEU A 272 8.87 1.72 -6.75
C LEU A 272 8.26 1.86 -5.34
N GLY A 273 7.16 2.59 -5.22
CA GLY A 273 6.44 2.82 -3.96
C GLY A 273 5.60 1.64 -3.51
N ASP A 274 5.35 0.70 -4.40
CA ASP A 274 4.43 -0.43 -4.20
C ASP A 274 5.16 -1.77 -4.14
N ILE A 275 6.47 -1.80 -4.43
CA ILE A 275 7.29 -3.01 -4.29
C ILE A 275 7.27 -3.50 -2.84
N LEU A 276 6.87 -4.74 -2.61
CA LEU A 276 6.86 -5.35 -1.29
C LEU A 276 8.13 -6.19 -1.03
N SER A 277 8.52 -7.07 -1.94
CA SER A 277 9.73 -7.88 -1.76
C SER A 277 10.24 -8.51 -3.07
N ASP A 278 11.54 -8.80 -3.11
CA ASP A 278 12.24 -9.58 -4.15
C ASP A 278 12.37 -11.08 -3.79
N SER A 279 11.79 -11.48 -2.65
CA SER A 279 11.86 -12.83 -2.12
C SER A 279 10.74 -13.72 -2.67
N VAL A 280 10.94 -15.03 -2.57
CA VAL A 280 9.89 -16.03 -2.78
C VAL A 280 9.70 -16.74 -1.44
N TYR A 281 8.46 -16.88 -0.98
CA TYR A 281 8.14 -17.71 0.17
C TYR A 281 7.48 -19.01 -0.25
N TYR A 282 7.46 -19.97 0.67
CA TYR A 282 6.81 -21.25 0.52
C TYR A 282 5.91 -21.51 1.71
N TYR A 283 4.65 -21.83 1.45
CA TYR A 283 3.70 -22.24 2.48
C TYR A 283 3.67 -23.76 2.57
N ASN A 284 4.01 -24.28 3.75
CA ASN A 284 3.93 -25.69 4.07
C ASN A 284 2.59 -25.98 4.77
N ARG A 285 1.67 -26.63 4.06
CA ARG A 285 0.34 -27.00 4.54
C ARG A 285 0.39 -27.92 5.76
N ARG A 286 1.36 -28.84 5.83
CA ARG A 286 1.46 -29.78 6.97
C ARG A 286 1.84 -29.08 8.27
N LYS A 287 2.64 -28.02 8.20
CA LYS A 287 3.10 -27.24 9.35
C LYS A 287 2.27 -25.98 9.60
N ASN A 288 1.41 -25.61 8.65
CA ASN A 288 0.69 -24.32 8.60
C ASN A 288 1.66 -23.14 8.79
N GLN A 289 2.74 -23.10 8.00
CA GLN A 289 3.82 -22.13 8.14
C GLN A 289 4.33 -21.64 6.80
N ILE A 290 4.59 -20.34 6.71
CA ILE A 290 5.36 -19.70 5.64
C ILE A 290 6.84 -19.83 5.98
N VAL A 291 7.69 -20.13 4.99
CA VAL A 291 9.15 -20.07 5.11
C VAL A 291 9.76 -19.41 3.88
N PRO A 292 10.86 -18.64 4.00
CA PRO A 292 11.57 -18.10 2.86
C PRO A 292 12.25 -19.20 2.07
N VAL A 293 12.14 -19.12 0.74
CA VAL A 293 12.90 -19.96 -0.18
C VAL A 293 14.29 -19.36 -0.31
N GLY A 294 15.33 -20.16 -0.05
CA GLY A 294 16.71 -19.74 -0.29
C GLY A 294 17.05 -19.88 -1.78
N LYS A 295 17.73 -18.88 -2.37
CA LYS A 295 18.19 -18.93 -3.77
C LYS A 295 19.08 -20.14 -4.10
N GLU A 296 19.60 -20.85 -3.10
CA GLU A 296 20.49 -22.01 -3.25
C GLU A 296 19.93 -23.35 -2.74
N ARG A 297 18.69 -23.41 -2.23
CA ARG A 297 18.16 -24.69 -1.72
C ARG A 297 17.22 -25.34 -2.74
N LYS A 298 17.72 -26.38 -3.41
CA LYS A 298 16.89 -27.51 -3.82
C LYS A 298 16.22 -28.05 -2.55
N ILE A 299 14.93 -27.82 -2.41
CA ILE A 299 14.12 -28.49 -1.40
C ILE A 299 13.98 -29.93 -1.90
N VAL A 300 14.72 -30.84 -1.28
CA VAL A 300 14.63 -32.30 -1.49
C VAL A 300 13.41 -32.83 -0.76
#